data_AF-A0A528GBE1-F1
#
_entry.id   AF-A0A528GBE1-F1
#
_cell.length_a   1.000
_cell.length_b   1.000
_cell.length_c   1.000
_cell.angle_alpha   90.00
_cell.angle_beta   90.00
_cell.angle_gamma   90.00
#
_symmetry.space_group_name_H-M   'P 1'
#
loop_
_entity.id
_entity.type
_entity.pdbx_description
1 polymer ?
#
loop_
_entity_poly.entity_id
_entity_poly.type
_entity_poly.pdbx_seq_one_letter_code
_entity_poly.pdbx_strand_id
1 'polypeptide(L)'
;MLVSADPIAHGRALVEVNCARCHAVGQTDVSSHPDAPELRKLSQRYRLTDLEEALAEGISTGHPDMPEWVASPDQIDAIIAYIGSLQRP
;
A
#
# COMPACT_ATOMS: atom_id res chain seq x y z
N MET A 1 13.05 8.73 21.55
CA MET A 1 13.14 7.40 22.19
C MET A 1 12.69 6.39 21.15
N LEU A 2 13.51 5.36 20.93
CA LEU A 2 13.59 4.56 19.71
C LEU A 2 12.34 3.72 19.44
N VAL A 3 11.77 3.87 18.24
CA VAL A 3 11.20 2.74 17.50
C VAL A 3 11.63 2.91 16.05
N SER A 4 12.84 2.48 15.73
CA SER A 4 13.07 1.95 14.37
C SER A 4 12.42 0.57 14.34
N ALA A 5 11.07 0.55 14.40
CA ALA A 5 10.34 -0.56 13.81
C ALA A 5 10.66 -0.46 12.33
N ASP A 6 11.13 -1.57 11.75
CA ASP A 6 11.41 -1.64 10.32
C ASP A 6 10.19 -1.08 9.54
N PRO A 7 10.33 0.07 8.86
CA PRO A 7 9.21 0.70 8.16
C PRO A 7 8.58 -0.24 7.13
N ILE A 8 9.36 -1.15 6.54
CA ILE A 8 8.89 -2.15 5.59
C ILE A 8 8.02 -3.18 6.30
N ALA A 9 8.44 -3.68 7.46
CA ALA A 9 7.64 -4.61 8.25
C ALA A 9 6.33 -3.97 8.75
N HIS A 10 6.38 -2.70 9.17
CA HIS A 10 5.18 -1.96 9.57
C HIS A 10 4.22 -1.76 8.39
N GLY A 11 4.74 -1.30 7.25
CA GLY A 11 3.97 -1.12 6.02
C GLY A 11 3.32 -2.41 5.54
N ARG A 12 4.06 -3.53 5.62
CA ARG A 12 3.53 -4.86 5.32
C ARG A 12 2.31 -5.19 6.17
N ALA A 13 2.41 -5.03 7.49
CA ALA A 13 1.30 -5.31 8.40
C ALA A 13 0.08 -4.42 8.10
N LEU A 14 0.30 -3.15 7.76
CA LEU A 14 -0.77 -2.23 7.40
C LEU A 14 -1.50 -2.67 6.12
N VAL A 15 -0.78 -3.04 5.06
CA VAL A 15 -1.43 -3.46 3.81
C VAL A 15 -2.10 -4.83 3.94
N GLU A 16 -1.55 -5.74 4.75
CA GLU A 16 -2.19 -7.04 5.05
C GLU A 16 -3.55 -6.85 5.74
N VAL A 17 -3.65 -5.90 6.68
CA VAL A 17 -4.91 -5.63 7.40
C VAL A 17 -5.90 -4.82 6.56
N ASN A 18 -5.44 -3.79 5.86
CA ASN A 18 -6.32 -2.79 5.26
C ASN A 18 -6.54 -2.95 3.75
N CYS A 19 -5.65 -3.66 3.04
CA CYS A 19 -5.64 -3.71 1.57
C CYS A 19 -5.85 -5.13 1.01
N ALA A 20 -5.44 -6.18 1.74
CA ALA A 20 -5.41 -7.56 1.25
C ALA A 20 -6.79 -8.18 0.98
N ARG A 21 -7.88 -7.51 1.40
CA ARG A 21 -9.25 -7.92 1.02
C ARG A 21 -9.44 -7.92 -0.49
N CYS A 22 -8.79 -6.99 -1.19
CA CYS A 22 -8.97 -6.77 -2.63
C CYS A 22 -7.65 -6.93 -3.40
N HIS A 23 -6.55 -6.39 -2.86
CA HIS A 23 -5.26 -6.32 -3.54
C HIS A 23 -4.37 -7.52 -3.19
N ALA A 24 -3.61 -8.01 -4.17
CA ALA A 24 -2.40 -8.77 -3.88
C ALA A 24 -1.36 -7.85 -3.24
N VAL A 25 -0.97 -8.17 -2.01
CA VAL A 25 -0.06 -7.37 -1.18
C VAL A 25 1.33 -7.99 -1.06
N GLY A 26 1.49 -9.26 -1.43
CA GLY A 26 2.75 -10.00 -1.41
C GLY A 26 3.47 -10.04 -2.75
N GLN A 27 4.53 -10.84 -2.80
CA GLN A 27 5.34 -11.02 -4.01
C GLN A 27 4.70 -11.98 -5.03
N THR A 28 3.88 -12.92 -4.57
CA THR A 28 3.39 -14.05 -5.39
C THR A 28 1.89 -14.29 -5.30
N ASP A 29 1.19 -13.55 -4.46
CA ASP A 29 -0.27 -13.63 -4.31
C ASP A 29 -1.00 -12.97 -5.47
N VAL A 30 -2.31 -13.22 -5.54
CA VAL A 30 -3.19 -12.72 -6.61
C VAL A 30 -4.29 -11.86 -6.00
N SER A 31 -4.63 -10.76 -6.68
CA SER A 31 -5.74 -9.91 -6.27
C SER A 31 -7.04 -10.70 -6.35
N SER A 32 -7.84 -10.60 -5.30
CA SER A 32 -9.17 -11.22 -5.24
C SER A 32 -10.21 -10.41 -6.02
N HIS A 33 -10.00 -9.09 -6.15
CA HIS A 33 -10.86 -8.19 -6.91
C HIS A 33 -10.25 -7.90 -8.30
N PRO A 34 -11.01 -8.01 -9.40
CA PRO A 34 -10.46 -7.87 -10.76
C PRO A 34 -9.89 -6.48 -11.04
N ASP A 35 -10.48 -5.43 -10.45
CA ASP A 35 -10.02 -4.05 -10.60
C ASP A 35 -8.92 -3.66 -9.60
N ALA A 36 -8.58 -4.54 -8.64
CA ALA A 36 -7.54 -4.26 -7.66
C ALA A 36 -6.16 -4.67 -8.21
N PRO A 37 -5.27 -3.73 -8.56
CA PRO A 37 -3.93 -4.08 -9.00
C PRO A 37 -3.11 -4.73 -7.88
N GLU A 38 -2.17 -5.59 -8.26
CA GLU A 38 -1.14 -6.12 -7.35
C GLU A 38 -0.22 -4.98 -6.90
N LEU A 39 0.03 -4.83 -5.60
CA LEU A 39 0.81 -3.71 -5.07
C LEU A 39 2.22 -3.64 -5.66
N ARG A 40 2.85 -4.80 -5.91
CA ARG A 40 4.16 -4.92 -6.58
C ARG A 40 4.20 -4.35 -8.00
N LYS A 41 3.05 -4.15 -8.65
CA LYS A 41 2.94 -3.56 -10.00
C LYS A 41 2.53 -2.09 -9.99
N LEU A 42 2.19 -1.51 -8.83
CA LEU A 42 1.68 -0.13 -8.78
C LEU A 42 2.71 0.89 -9.29
N SER A 43 3.99 0.73 -8.96
CA SER A 43 5.02 1.68 -9.42
C SER A 43 5.33 1.63 -10.90
N GLN A 44 4.90 0.57 -11.59
CA GLN A 44 5.00 0.49 -13.04
C GLN A 44 4.02 1.46 -13.70
N ARG A 45 3.00 1.93 -12.96
CA ARG A 45 1.91 2.79 -13.45
C ARG A 45 1.89 4.16 -12.78
N TYR A 46 2.31 4.25 -11.52
CA TYR A 46 2.23 5.46 -10.71
C TYR A 46 3.57 5.74 -10.04
N ARG A 47 3.95 7.01 -9.87
CA ARG A 47 5.11 7.32 -9.03
C ARG A 47 4.74 7.04 -7.57
N LEU A 48 5.70 6.63 -6.76
CA LEU A 48 5.46 6.43 -5.32
C LEU A 48 4.94 7.70 -4.64
N THR A 49 5.37 8.87 -5.08
CA THR A 49 4.87 10.17 -4.59
C THR A 49 3.40 10.41 -4.92
N ASP A 50 2.93 9.94 -6.08
CA ASP A 50 1.52 10.08 -6.47
C ASP A 50 0.65 9.15 -5.61
N LEU A 51 1.18 7.97 -5.25
CA LEU A 51 0.53 7.07 -4.30
C LEU A 51 0.50 7.66 -2.89
N GLU A 52 1.59 8.30 -2.46
CA GLU A 52 1.68 8.96 -1.16
C GLU A 52 0.62 10.07 -1.02
N GLU A 53 0.51 10.93 -2.03
CA GLU A 53 -0.51 11.99 -2.10
C GLU A 53 -1.92 11.40 -2.06
N ALA A 54 -2.18 10.35 -2.86
CA ALA A 54 -3.47 9.66 -2.85
C ALA A 54 -3.81 9.04 -1.49
N LEU A 55 -2.84 8.47 -0.76
CA LEU A 55 -3.05 7.93 0.58
C LEU A 55 -3.30 9.06 1.59
N ALA A 56 -2.65 10.21 1.44
CA ALA A 56 -2.80 11.38 2.31
C ALA A 56 -4.14 12.10 2.14
N GLU A 57 -4.67 12.16 0.92
CA GLU A 57 -5.99 12.73 0.64
C GLU A 57 -7.15 11.79 1.04
N GLY A 58 -6.86 10.51 1.22
CA GLY A 58 -7.81 9.48 1.61
C GLY A 58 -7.92 8.36 0.57
N ILE A 59 -8.04 7.13 1.06
CA ILE A 59 -7.89 5.89 0.27
C ILE A 59 -9.20 5.57 -0.45
N SER A 60 -9.59 6.46 -1.36
CA SER A 60 -10.82 6.40 -2.15
C SER A 60 -10.54 6.70 -3.64
N THR A 61 -9.33 6.41 -4.10
CA THR A 61 -8.85 6.85 -5.42
C THR A 61 -9.10 5.87 -6.57
N GLY A 62 -9.75 4.72 -6.30
CA GLY A 62 -9.85 3.63 -7.28
C GLY A 62 -11.26 3.30 -7.79
N HIS A 63 -12.19 3.00 -6.88
CA HIS A 63 -13.57 2.58 -7.19
C HIS A 63 -14.42 2.53 -5.90
N PRO A 64 -15.76 2.52 -5.98
CA PRO A 64 -16.65 2.57 -4.82
C PRO A 64 -16.47 1.45 -3.78
N ASP A 65 -15.91 0.29 -4.16
CA ASP A 65 -15.71 -0.84 -3.24
C ASP A 65 -14.40 -0.74 -2.43
N MET A 66 -13.54 0.25 -2.74
CA MET A 66 -12.35 0.54 -1.96
C MET A 66 -12.78 1.13 -0.62
N PRO A 67 -12.42 0.51 0.52
CA PRO A 67 -12.85 1.01 1.81
C PRO A 67 -12.14 2.31 2.14
N GLU A 68 -12.89 3.30 2.59
CA GLU A 68 -12.31 4.51 3.15
C GLU A 68 -11.64 4.19 4.49
N TRP A 69 -10.37 4.54 4.58
CA TRP A 69 -9.65 4.61 5.85
C TRP A 69 -8.60 5.71 5.78
N VAL A 70 -8.30 6.29 6.94
CA VAL A 70 -7.36 7.42 7.06
C VAL A 70 -6.09 6.89 7.70
N ALA A 71 -5.01 6.88 6.92
CA ALA A 71 -3.67 6.57 7.40
C ALA A 71 -3.05 7.81 8.05
N SER A 72 -2.31 7.63 9.14
CA SER A 72 -1.45 8.71 9.65
C SER A 72 -0.24 8.91 8.73
N PRO A 73 0.44 10.07 8.76
CA PRO A 73 1.65 10.30 7.96
C PRO A 73 2.70 9.18 8.10
N ASP A 74 2.99 8.76 9.34
CA ASP A 74 3.93 7.66 9.60
C ASP A 74 3.48 6.31 8.98
N GLN A 75 2.17 6.05 8.93
CA GLN A 75 1.62 4.86 8.30
C GLN A 75 1.73 4.92 6.78
N ILE A 76 1.51 6.10 6.19
CA ILE A 76 1.67 6.34 4.75
C ILE A 76 3.12 6.08 4.35
N ASP A 77 4.08 6.67 5.07
CA ASP A 77 5.51 6.48 4.84
C ASP A 77 5.89 5.00 4.89
N ALA A 78 5.37 4.26 5.87
CA ALA A 78 5.61 2.83 6.01
C ALA A 78 5.02 2.02 4.85
N ILE A 79 3.78 2.33 4.43
CA ILE A 79 3.13 1.69 3.27
C ILE A 79 3.93 1.93 2.00
N ILE A 80 4.34 3.17 1.74
CA ILE A 80 5.15 3.52 0.56
C ILE A 80 6.50 2.83 0.61
N ALA A 81 7.15 2.75 1.78
CA ALA A 81 8.39 2.00 1.95
C ALA A 81 8.21 0.50 1.62
N TYR A 82 7.11 -0.11 2.07
CA TYR A 82 6.79 -1.50 1.75
C TYR A 82 6.51 -1.70 0.25
N ILE A 83 5.66 -0.88 -0.36
CA ILE A 83 5.36 -0.96 -1.81
C ILE A 83 6.65 -0.78 -2.63
N GLY A 84 7.52 0.15 -2.23
CA GLY A 84 8.84 0.34 -2.83
C GLY A 84 9.77 -0.87 -2.67
N SER A 85 9.66 -1.60 -1.56
CA SER A 85 10.46 -2.81 -1.33
C SER A 85 10.09 -3.96 -2.26
N LEU A 86 8.82 -4.07 -2.68
CA LEU A 86 8.32 -5.11 -3.60
C LEU A 86 8.87 -4.99 -5.03
N GLN A 87 9.53 -3.88 -5.35
CA GLN A 87 10.01 -3.56 -6.71
C GLN A 87 11.49 -3.86 -6.88
N ARG A 88 12.20 -4.10 -5.78
CA ARG A 88 13.61 -4.47 -5.82
C ARG A 88 13.67 -5.97 -6.17
N PRO A 89 14.51 -6.37 -7.14
CA PRO A 89 14.64 -7.77 -7.55
C PRO A 89 15.15 -8.68 -6.43
#